data_AF-A0A7V8WZ25-F1
#
_entry.id   AF-A0A7V8WZ25-F1
#
_cell.length_a   1.000
_cell.length_b   1.000
_cell.length_c   1.000
_cell.angle_alpha   90.00
_cell.angle_beta   90.00
_cell.angle_gamma   90.00
#
_symmetry.space_group_name_H-M   'P 1'
#
loop_
_entity.id
_entity.type
_entity.pdbx_description
1 polymer ?
#
loop_
_entity_poly.entity_id
_entity_poly.type
_entity_poly.pdbx_seq_one_letter_code
_entity_poly.pdbx_strand_id
1 'polypeptide(L)'
;MSERRGRPDSLGAVEAGEVLGLAPTVVVALADAGYVHPSDGPPGDPRFALGDLKAFQARVVEGATVGPAWPLSVEDGAFDASELVAALEGRAVEIGNRALALLATLLPEAAGYDDAQRARFLTEAVDRIEAIIALCARGPQGGEPIELDLAEIGADAAHAGVALPGVLLALRLSRDVVVQTAIEISEARGRHWGLALSVVLNRVLPAIDRLADAAARGYWEAVLEIEAESLERYRNVVEQATDGVFELDESGVVRYGNRAFGALLGLRTDALVGFPIPALLGPFELGAAESEVRVRRDDGAELTLLLRQFERVREGVVVGWDAVARDVTGDPTRARPRPDA
;
A
#
# COMPACT_ATOMS: atom_id res chain seq x y z
N MET A 1 -0.43 20.38 59.08
CA MET A 1 -1.20 19.17 58.72
C MET A 1 -2.34 19.58 57.79
N SER A 2 -2.11 19.56 56.48
CA SER A 2 -3.15 19.74 55.47
C SER A 2 -3.04 18.59 54.49
N GLU A 3 -4.12 17.81 54.42
CA GLU A 3 -4.28 16.56 53.69
C GLU A 3 -4.11 16.78 52.17
N ARG A 4 -3.07 16.17 51.59
CA ARG A 4 -3.03 15.91 50.14
C ARG A 4 -4.02 14.76 49.85
N ARG A 5 -5.23 15.10 49.42
CA ARG A 5 -6.15 14.15 48.77
C ARG A 5 -5.46 13.59 47.51
N GLY A 6 -5.05 12.33 47.56
CA GLY A 6 -4.52 11.61 46.40
C GLY A 6 -5.60 11.45 45.33
N ARG A 7 -5.29 11.88 44.11
CA ARG A 7 -6.03 11.46 42.91
C ARG A 7 -5.79 9.95 42.71
N PRO A 8 -6.76 9.18 42.18
CA PRO A 8 -6.56 7.76 41.94
C PRO A 8 -5.39 7.57 40.95
N ASP A 9 -4.44 6.71 41.29
CA ASP A 9 -3.23 6.45 40.50
C ASP A 9 -3.51 5.68 39.20
N SER A 10 -4.75 5.25 38.97
CA SER A 10 -5.17 4.54 37.76
C SER A 10 -6.60 4.90 37.32
N LEU A 11 -6.79 5.04 36.00
CA LEU A 11 -8.01 5.48 35.33
C LEU A 11 -8.67 4.31 34.60
N GLY A 12 -10.00 4.25 34.59
CA GLY A 12 -10.75 3.28 33.78
C GLY A 12 -10.77 3.63 32.30
N ALA A 13 -11.19 2.72 31.43
CA ALA A 13 -11.24 2.95 29.97
C ALA A 13 -12.07 4.18 29.55
N VAL A 14 -13.13 4.50 30.31
CA VAL A 14 -13.96 5.70 30.06
C VAL A 14 -13.19 6.98 30.33
N GLU A 15 -12.57 7.09 31.51
CA GLU A 15 -11.78 8.25 31.92
C GLU A 15 -10.50 8.39 31.08
N ALA A 16 -9.90 7.26 30.69
CA ALA A 16 -8.78 7.22 29.76
C ALA A 16 -9.18 7.73 28.36
N GLY A 17 -10.39 7.39 27.90
CA GLY A 17 -10.97 7.91 26.66
C GLY A 17 -11.17 9.42 26.70
N GLU A 18 -11.63 9.97 27.83
CA GLU A 18 -11.74 11.43 28.02
C GLU A 18 -10.38 12.14 27.97
N VAL A 19 -9.33 11.53 28.54
CA VAL A 19 -7.96 12.09 28.49
C VAL A 19 -7.40 12.08 27.07
N LEU A 20 -7.65 11.01 26.31
CA LEU A 20 -7.11 10.83 24.95
C LEU A 20 -8.01 11.43 23.84
N GLY A 21 -9.25 11.81 24.15
CA GLY A 21 -10.24 12.25 23.16
C GLY A 21 -10.77 11.12 22.27
N LEU A 22 -10.78 9.88 22.78
CA LEU A 22 -11.15 8.66 22.03
C LEU A 22 -12.32 7.93 22.71
N ALA A 23 -13.08 7.15 21.93
CA ALA A 23 -14.13 6.31 22.49
C ALA A 23 -13.54 5.22 23.41
N PRO A 24 -14.18 4.85 24.54
CA PRO A 24 -13.62 3.90 25.51
C PRO A 24 -13.29 2.53 24.92
N THR A 25 -14.08 2.07 23.94
CA THR A 25 -13.85 0.82 23.21
C THR A 25 -12.55 0.83 22.39
N VAL A 26 -12.16 1.99 21.86
CA VAL A 26 -10.91 2.17 21.10
C VAL A 26 -9.71 2.13 22.03
N VAL A 27 -9.83 2.68 23.24
CA VAL A 27 -8.77 2.64 24.26
C VAL A 27 -8.46 1.19 24.67
N VAL A 28 -9.50 0.36 24.82
CA VAL A 28 -9.33 -1.08 25.12
C VAL A 28 -8.65 -1.80 23.96
N ALA A 29 -9.07 -1.56 22.72
CA ALA A 29 -8.44 -2.17 21.55
C ALA A 29 -6.96 -1.77 21.39
N LEU A 30 -6.60 -0.52 21.71
CA LEU A 30 -5.21 -0.06 21.72
C LEU A 30 -4.38 -0.76 22.81
N ALA A 31 -4.99 -1.11 23.94
CA ALA A 31 -4.35 -1.87 24.99
C ALA A 31 -4.13 -3.34 24.60
N ASP A 32 -5.13 -3.98 23.99
CA ASP A 32 -5.03 -5.36 23.49
C ASP A 32 -3.97 -5.49 22.38
N ALA A 33 -3.82 -4.46 21.55
CA ALA A 33 -2.79 -4.38 20.52
C ALA A 33 -1.41 -3.93 21.04
N GLY A 34 -1.29 -3.62 22.35
CA GLY A 34 -0.03 -3.31 23.02
C GLY A 34 0.50 -1.88 22.84
N TYR A 35 -0.31 -0.95 22.32
CA TYR A 35 0.09 0.45 22.11
C TYR A 35 -0.03 1.32 23.39
N VAL A 36 -0.92 0.93 24.30
CA VAL A 36 -1.07 1.53 25.63
C VAL A 36 -1.03 0.42 26.68
N HIS A 37 -0.11 0.49 27.64
CA HIS A 37 0.03 -0.56 28.64
C HIS A 37 -0.89 -0.30 29.85
N PRO A 38 -1.78 -1.24 30.21
CA PRO A 38 -2.57 -1.13 31.42
C PRO A 38 -1.70 -1.36 32.66
N SER A 39 -1.93 -0.58 33.71
CA SER A 39 -1.11 -0.49 34.93
C SER A 39 -1.65 -1.38 36.06
N ASP A 40 -2.01 -2.63 35.73
CA ASP A 40 -2.74 -3.60 36.56
C ASP A 40 -4.21 -3.26 36.84
N GLY A 41 -5.11 -4.11 36.33
CA GLY A 41 -6.55 -4.08 36.56
C GLY A 41 -7.13 -5.51 36.52
N PRO A 42 -8.34 -5.73 37.07
CA PRO A 42 -8.98 -7.04 37.00
C PRO A 42 -9.22 -7.46 35.54
N PRO A 43 -9.20 -8.77 35.22
CA PRO A 43 -9.40 -9.26 33.85
C PRO A 43 -10.74 -8.74 33.29
N GLY A 44 -10.68 -8.01 32.16
CA GLY A 44 -11.84 -7.42 31.50
C GLY A 44 -12.14 -5.95 31.86
N ASP A 45 -11.42 -5.34 32.81
CA ASP A 45 -11.51 -3.91 33.12
C ASP A 45 -10.10 -3.29 33.23
N PRO A 46 -9.46 -2.96 32.09
CA PRO A 46 -8.09 -2.45 32.07
C PRO A 46 -8.02 -1.07 32.71
N ARG A 47 -6.99 -0.88 33.54
CA ARG A 47 -6.71 0.36 34.25
C ARG A 47 -5.45 1.00 33.71
N PHE A 48 -5.42 2.31 33.62
CA PHE A 48 -4.35 3.05 32.94
C PHE A 48 -3.77 4.13 33.85
N ALA A 49 -2.45 4.16 34.02
CA ALA A 49 -1.81 5.27 34.70
C ALA A 49 -1.92 6.54 33.85
N LEU A 50 -2.27 7.65 34.49
CA LEU A 50 -2.38 8.94 33.81
C LEU A 50 -1.05 9.37 33.17
N GLY A 51 0.09 8.96 33.74
CA GLY A 51 1.41 9.19 33.16
C GLY A 51 1.59 8.50 31.80
N ASP A 52 1.15 7.25 31.69
CA ASP A 52 1.27 6.43 30.47
C ASP A 52 0.33 6.91 29.37
N LEU A 53 -0.89 7.31 29.74
CA LEU A 53 -1.84 7.93 28.81
C LEU A 53 -1.31 9.25 28.28
N LYS A 54 -0.68 10.07 29.13
CA LYS A 54 -0.05 11.33 28.70
C LYS A 54 1.18 11.10 27.84
N ALA A 55 1.97 10.07 28.12
CA ALA A 55 3.09 9.67 27.26
C ALA A 55 2.60 9.17 25.90
N PHE A 56 1.52 8.39 25.87
CA PHE A 56 0.86 7.99 24.63
C PHE A 56 0.28 9.19 23.87
N GLN A 57 -0.42 10.09 24.55
CA GLN A 57 -0.97 11.31 23.96
C GLN A 57 0.14 12.22 23.41
N ALA A 58 1.28 12.35 24.10
CA ALA A 58 2.41 13.10 23.56
C ALA A 58 2.94 12.48 22.25
N ARG A 59 3.03 11.15 22.18
CA ARG A 59 3.40 10.42 20.96
C ARG A 59 2.38 10.59 19.82
N VAL A 60 1.09 10.78 20.14
CA VAL A 60 0.00 10.91 19.15
C VAL A 60 -0.25 12.37 18.74
N VAL A 61 -0.15 13.33 19.67
CA VAL A 61 -0.36 14.77 19.44
C VAL A 61 0.79 15.40 18.65
N GLU A 62 1.98 14.79 18.63
CA GLU A 62 3.02 15.14 17.64
C GLU A 62 2.60 14.90 16.17
N GLY A 63 1.47 14.23 15.93
CA GLY A 63 0.82 14.12 14.62
C GLY A 63 -0.36 15.08 14.35
N ALA A 64 -0.85 15.85 15.34
CA ALA A 64 -2.00 16.75 15.16
C ALA A 64 -1.87 18.05 15.97
N THR A 65 -1.70 19.16 15.25
CA THR A 65 -1.77 20.59 15.63
C THR A 65 -1.79 20.96 17.13
N VAL A 66 -0.76 21.72 17.49
CA VAL A 66 -0.41 22.39 18.77
C VAL A 66 -1.58 22.90 19.64
N GLY A 67 -1.60 22.47 20.91
CA GLY A 67 -2.19 23.18 22.06
C GLY A 67 -1.11 23.53 23.10
N PRO A 68 -1.34 24.48 24.04
CA PRO A 68 -0.28 25.25 24.68
C PRO A 68 0.63 24.39 25.58
N ALA A 69 1.91 24.38 25.24
CA ALA A 69 2.98 23.66 25.93
C ALA A 69 3.16 24.14 27.38
N TRP A 70 3.27 23.19 28.31
CA TRP A 70 3.81 23.42 29.64
C TRP A 70 5.34 23.37 29.59
N PRO A 71 6.08 24.27 30.27
CA PRO A 71 7.51 24.38 30.09
C PRO A 71 8.25 23.26 30.83
N LEU A 72 8.83 22.32 30.08
CA LEU A 72 9.96 21.53 30.56
C LEU A 72 11.22 22.38 30.39
N SER A 73 11.57 23.13 31.43
CA SER A 73 12.86 23.81 31.51
C SER A 73 13.97 22.76 31.74
N VAL A 74 14.66 22.41 30.65
CA VAL A 74 15.92 21.66 30.67
C VAL A 74 17.03 22.67 30.93
N GLU A 75 17.77 22.52 32.03
CA GLU A 75 18.91 23.40 32.34
C GLU A 75 19.99 23.31 31.24
N ASP A 76 20.45 24.48 30.82
CA ASP A 76 21.42 24.74 29.75
C ASP A 76 22.78 24.07 30.01
N GLY A 77 22.92 22.85 29.53
CA GLY A 77 24.20 22.21 29.20
C GLY A 77 24.09 21.66 27.79
N ALA A 78 24.22 22.56 26.80
CA ALA A 78 23.93 22.31 25.39
C ALA A 78 24.80 21.17 24.80
N PHE A 79 24.22 19.98 24.71
CA PHE A 79 24.63 19.00 23.70
C PHE A 79 23.90 19.36 22.42
N ASP A 80 24.63 19.77 21.39
CA ASP A 80 24.06 20.25 20.14
C ASP A 80 23.41 19.07 19.38
N ALA A 81 22.13 19.18 19.03
CA ALA A 81 21.48 18.18 18.19
C ALA A 81 22.24 17.96 16.87
N SER A 82 22.92 19.00 16.39
CA SER A 82 23.84 18.95 15.25
C SER A 82 25.06 18.06 15.51
N GLU A 83 25.59 18.02 16.73
CA GLU A 83 26.71 17.13 17.11
C GLU A 83 26.30 15.66 17.15
N LEU A 84 25.06 15.36 17.57
CA LEU A 84 24.54 13.99 17.54
C LEU A 84 24.30 13.53 16.10
N VAL A 85 23.69 14.39 15.27
CA VAL A 85 23.47 14.15 13.84
C VAL A 85 24.80 13.89 13.14
N ALA A 86 25.81 14.74 13.35
CA ALA A 86 27.15 14.54 12.77
C ALA A 86 27.83 13.26 13.27
N ALA A 87 27.62 12.88 14.53
CA ALA A 87 28.14 11.62 15.08
C ALA A 87 27.44 10.38 14.49
N LEU A 88 26.15 10.47 14.17
CA LEU A 88 25.41 9.42 13.48
C LEU A 88 25.86 9.28 12.03
N GLU A 89 26.05 10.40 11.33
CA GLU A 89 26.54 10.44 9.95
C GLU A 89 27.92 9.77 9.85
N GLY A 90 28.83 10.07 10.78
CA GLY A 90 30.13 9.41 10.90
C GLY A 90 30.08 7.90 11.20
N ARG A 91 28.92 7.35 11.56
CA ARG A 91 28.69 5.92 11.83
C ARG A 91 27.73 5.25 10.83
N ALA A 92 27.34 5.91 9.74
CA ALA A 92 26.37 5.38 8.78
C ALA A 92 26.73 3.98 8.25
N VAL A 93 28.01 3.74 7.92
CA VAL A 93 28.50 2.42 7.49
C VAL A 93 28.38 1.36 8.58
N GLU A 94 28.65 1.70 9.84
CA GLU A 94 28.48 0.79 10.98
C GLU A 94 27.00 0.43 11.16
N ILE A 95 26.13 1.44 11.09
CA ILE A 95 24.67 1.29 11.18
C ILE A 95 24.18 0.38 10.04
N GLY A 96 24.67 0.56 8.81
CA GLY A 96 24.34 -0.30 7.67
C GLY A 96 24.74 -1.77 7.89
N ASN A 97 25.94 -2.01 8.43
CA ASN A 97 26.39 -3.37 8.77
C ASN A 97 25.54 -4.03 9.85
N ARG A 98 25.14 -3.28 10.87
CA ARG A 98 24.22 -3.77 11.91
C ARG A 98 22.83 -4.04 11.35
N ALA A 99 22.33 -3.21 10.44
CA ALA A 99 21.05 -3.43 9.77
C ALA A 99 21.07 -4.73 8.94
N LEU A 100 22.17 -5.02 8.24
CA LEU A 100 22.35 -6.29 7.53
C LEU A 100 22.38 -7.48 8.48
N ALA A 101 23.08 -7.36 9.61
CA ALA A 101 23.11 -8.40 10.63
C ALA A 101 21.72 -8.68 11.20
N LEU A 102 20.95 -7.64 11.53
CA LEU A 102 19.56 -7.79 11.98
C LEU A 102 18.67 -8.39 10.88
N LEU A 103 18.82 -7.97 9.63
CA LEU A 103 18.09 -8.58 8.52
C LEU A 103 18.36 -10.08 8.43
N ALA A 104 19.62 -10.52 8.57
CA ALA A 104 19.97 -11.94 8.57
C ALA A 104 19.36 -12.72 9.76
N THR A 105 19.06 -12.06 10.88
CA THR A 105 18.34 -12.69 12.00
C THR A 105 16.84 -12.84 11.75
N LEU A 106 16.23 -11.88 11.05
CA LEU A 106 14.79 -11.89 10.76
C LEU A 106 14.44 -12.70 9.51
N LEU A 107 15.34 -12.71 8.52
CA LEU A 107 15.20 -13.38 7.24
C LEU A 107 16.43 -14.29 7.02
N PRO A 108 16.30 -15.61 7.25
CA PRO A 108 17.41 -16.56 7.09
C PRO A 108 18.04 -16.55 5.69
N GLU A 109 17.28 -16.16 4.67
CA GLU A 109 17.74 -16.01 3.29
C GLU A 109 18.84 -14.94 3.17
N ALA A 110 18.76 -13.86 3.97
CA ALA A 110 19.77 -12.81 3.99
C ALA A 110 21.11 -13.26 4.60
N ALA A 111 21.11 -14.31 5.43
CA ALA A 111 22.34 -14.92 5.91
C ALA A 111 23.13 -15.60 4.76
N GLY A 112 22.43 -16.04 3.71
CA GLY A 112 22.99 -16.69 2.53
C GLY A 112 23.52 -15.74 1.45
N TYR A 113 23.49 -14.42 1.65
CA TYR A 113 23.93 -13.46 0.64
C TYR A 113 25.40 -13.65 0.26
N ASP A 114 25.69 -13.54 -1.04
CA ASP A 114 27.05 -13.43 -1.54
C ASP A 114 27.64 -12.04 -1.29
N ASP A 115 28.95 -11.87 -1.52
CA ASP A 115 29.64 -10.61 -1.23
C ASP A 115 29.12 -9.44 -2.08
N ALA A 116 28.63 -9.71 -3.30
CA ALA A 116 28.06 -8.68 -4.17
C ALA A 116 26.68 -8.23 -3.66
N GLN A 117 25.84 -9.15 -3.20
CA GLN A 117 24.54 -8.87 -2.58
C GLN A 117 24.72 -8.09 -1.28
N ARG A 118 25.66 -8.48 -0.43
CA ARG A 118 26.00 -7.73 0.79
C ARG A 118 26.49 -6.33 0.49
N ALA A 119 27.39 -6.17 -0.48
CA ALA A 119 27.91 -4.86 -0.86
C ALA A 119 26.81 -3.93 -1.41
N ARG A 120 25.90 -4.46 -2.24
CA ARG A 120 24.74 -3.69 -2.71
C ARG A 120 23.83 -3.26 -1.56
N PHE A 121 23.45 -4.20 -0.70
CA PHE A 121 22.63 -3.89 0.47
C PHE A 121 23.27 -2.81 1.35
N LEU A 122 24.57 -2.92 1.62
CA LEU A 122 25.28 -1.96 2.46
C LEU A 122 25.29 -0.57 1.83
N THR A 123 25.49 -0.47 0.52
CA THR A 123 25.46 0.81 -0.21
C THR A 123 24.07 1.44 -0.07
N GLU A 124 23.02 0.69 -0.40
CA GLU A 124 21.64 1.15 -0.30
C GLU A 124 21.22 1.48 1.15
N ALA A 125 21.74 0.73 2.13
CA ALA A 125 21.48 0.99 3.54
C ALA A 125 22.14 2.29 4.00
N VAL A 126 23.39 2.54 3.61
CA VAL A 126 24.11 3.78 3.94
C VAL A 126 23.39 4.97 3.35
N ASP A 127 23.06 4.93 2.05
CA ASP A 127 22.35 6.03 1.37
C ASP A 127 21.02 6.34 2.09
N ARG A 128 20.26 5.29 2.46
CA ARG A 128 19.01 5.44 3.21
C ARG A 128 19.22 6.01 4.62
N ILE A 129 20.26 5.57 5.34
CA ILE A 129 20.59 6.05 6.69
C ILE A 129 21.01 7.52 6.64
N GLU A 130 21.82 7.92 5.67
CA GLU A 130 22.23 9.30 5.46
C GLU A 130 21.02 10.19 5.14
N ALA A 131 20.09 9.71 4.30
CA ALA A 131 18.83 10.42 4.04
C ALA A 131 17.98 10.58 5.31
N ILE A 132 17.86 9.53 6.13
CA ILE A 132 17.17 9.58 7.45
C ILE A 132 17.83 10.64 8.35
N ILE A 133 19.15 10.63 8.47
CA ILE A 133 19.91 11.55 9.34
C ILE A 133 19.79 13.00 8.84
N ALA A 134 19.89 13.22 7.53
CA ALA A 134 19.70 14.53 6.91
C ALA A 134 18.31 15.10 7.18
N LEU A 135 17.26 14.27 7.18
CA LEU A 135 15.91 14.68 7.57
C LEU A 135 15.85 15.08 9.05
N CYS A 136 16.49 14.31 9.94
CA CYS A 136 16.55 14.61 11.37
C CYS A 136 17.22 15.97 11.65
N ALA A 137 18.23 16.33 10.85
CA ALA A 137 18.98 17.58 10.97
C ALA A 137 18.12 18.83 10.72
N ARG A 138 17.15 18.75 9.80
CA ARG A 138 16.32 19.90 9.37
C ARG A 138 15.15 20.21 10.33
N GLY A 139 14.84 19.32 11.26
CA GLY A 139 13.77 19.48 12.24
C GLY A 139 12.35 19.30 11.67
N PRO A 140 11.30 19.42 12.51
CA PRO A 140 9.93 19.05 12.13
C PRO A 140 9.29 19.90 11.01
N GLN A 141 9.77 21.12 10.76
CA GLN A 141 9.13 22.11 9.88
C GLN A 141 9.77 22.25 8.47
N GLY A 142 10.81 21.47 8.12
CA GLY A 142 11.59 21.65 6.88
C GLY A 142 11.22 20.75 5.68
N GLY A 143 9.98 20.23 5.59
CA GLY A 143 9.72 18.89 5.01
C GLY A 143 9.25 18.72 3.56
N GLU A 144 8.70 19.72 2.86
CA GLU A 144 8.04 19.44 1.55
C GLU A 144 8.94 18.83 0.46
N PRO A 145 10.20 19.27 0.23
CA PRO A 145 11.00 18.74 -0.87
C PRO A 145 11.43 17.27 -0.68
N ILE A 146 11.66 16.84 0.57
CA ILE A 146 12.16 15.50 0.86
C ILE A 146 11.03 14.47 0.84
N GLU A 147 9.81 14.85 1.26
CA GLU A 147 8.64 13.98 1.16
C GLU A 147 8.31 13.61 -0.30
N LEU A 148 8.57 14.52 -1.25
CA LEU A 148 8.50 14.26 -2.70
C LEU A 148 9.56 13.25 -3.16
N ASP A 149 10.83 13.46 -2.81
CA ASP A 149 11.93 12.54 -3.16
C ASP A 149 11.67 11.11 -2.61
N LEU A 150 11.00 10.99 -1.46
CA LEU A 150 10.68 9.70 -0.84
C LEU A 150 9.44 9.04 -1.40
N ALA A 151 8.45 9.83 -1.82
CA ALA A 151 7.34 9.31 -2.60
C ALA A 151 7.87 8.73 -3.93
N GLU A 152 8.85 9.38 -4.56
CA GLU A 152 9.54 8.86 -5.75
C GLU A 152 10.22 7.51 -5.48
N ILE A 153 10.92 7.35 -4.35
CA ILE A 153 11.50 6.06 -3.94
C ILE A 153 10.40 4.98 -3.77
N GLY A 154 9.26 5.35 -3.18
CA GLY A 154 8.10 4.47 -3.08
C GLY A 154 7.56 4.05 -4.45
N ALA A 155 7.44 5.01 -5.36
CA ALA A 155 7.00 4.78 -6.73
C ALA A 155 7.98 3.88 -7.50
N ASP A 156 9.29 4.13 -7.40
CA ASP A 156 10.33 3.31 -8.03
C ASP A 156 10.27 1.85 -7.53
N ALA A 157 10.04 1.65 -6.23
CA ALA A 157 9.88 0.32 -5.66
C ALA A 157 8.65 -0.42 -6.23
N ALA A 158 7.54 0.30 -6.45
CA ALA A 158 6.35 -0.25 -7.11
C ALA A 158 6.65 -0.66 -8.56
N HIS A 159 7.30 0.21 -9.34
CA HIS A 159 7.70 -0.08 -10.72
C HIS A 159 8.68 -1.26 -10.82
N ALA A 160 9.57 -1.42 -9.83
CA ALA A 160 10.49 -2.54 -9.73
C ALA A 160 9.83 -3.85 -9.23
N GLY A 161 8.54 -3.83 -8.85
CA GLY A 161 7.82 -4.99 -8.33
C GLY A 161 8.24 -5.42 -6.92
N VAL A 162 8.87 -4.53 -6.15
CA VAL A 162 9.26 -4.80 -4.77
C VAL A 162 8.02 -4.70 -3.89
N ALA A 163 7.81 -5.66 -2.98
CA ALA A 163 6.65 -5.63 -2.09
C ALA A 163 6.79 -4.54 -1.02
N LEU A 164 5.76 -3.71 -0.83
CA LEU A 164 5.73 -2.64 0.18
C LEU A 164 6.14 -3.11 1.60
N PRO A 165 5.71 -4.29 2.10
CA PRO A 165 6.18 -4.76 3.40
C PRO A 165 7.70 -4.88 3.51
N GLY A 166 8.40 -5.23 2.43
CA GLY A 166 9.86 -5.30 2.40
C GLY A 166 10.50 -3.92 2.47
N VAL A 167 9.93 -2.93 1.77
CA VAL A 167 10.36 -1.52 1.83
C VAL A 167 10.20 -0.97 3.25
N LEU A 168 9.03 -1.19 3.86
CA LEU A 168 8.74 -0.76 5.22
C LEU A 168 9.61 -1.47 6.25
N LEU A 169 9.91 -2.76 6.06
CA LEU A 169 10.83 -3.50 6.92
C LEU A 169 12.25 -2.93 6.85
N ALA A 170 12.75 -2.59 5.66
CA ALA A 170 14.07 -2.00 5.49
C ALA A 170 14.17 -0.62 6.17
N LEU A 171 13.14 0.22 6.04
CA LEU A 171 13.04 1.50 6.75
C LEU A 171 13.01 1.30 8.27
N ARG A 172 12.22 0.34 8.75
CA ARG A 172 12.11 0.02 10.19
C ARG A 172 13.40 -0.54 10.78
N LEU A 173 14.10 -1.41 10.06
CA LEU A 173 15.41 -1.90 10.50
C LEU A 173 16.43 -0.77 10.58
N SER A 174 16.45 0.11 9.58
CA SER A 174 17.34 1.27 9.57
C SER A 174 17.03 2.21 10.75
N ARG A 175 15.74 2.44 11.04
CA ARG A 175 15.27 3.16 12.23
C ARG A 175 15.82 2.59 13.51
N ASP A 176 15.60 1.31 13.74
CA ASP A 176 15.90 0.68 15.03
C ASP A 176 17.42 0.75 15.31
N VAL A 177 18.25 0.55 14.29
CA VAL A 177 19.71 0.66 14.43
C VAL A 177 20.16 2.11 14.63
N VAL A 178 19.57 3.09 13.93
CA VAL A 178 19.89 4.51 14.15
C VAL A 178 19.56 4.92 15.59
N VAL A 179 18.40 4.51 16.10
CA VAL A 179 17.97 4.79 17.48
C VAL A 179 18.92 4.16 18.49
N GLN A 180 19.27 2.88 18.33
CA GLN A 180 20.23 2.20 19.21
C GLN A 180 21.59 2.90 19.19
N THR A 181 22.05 3.31 18.01
CA THR A 181 23.34 3.97 17.84
C THR A 181 23.34 5.36 18.48
N ALA A 182 22.24 6.11 18.39
CA ALA A 182 22.08 7.39 19.07
C ALA A 182 22.15 7.24 20.60
N ILE A 183 21.54 6.18 21.13
CA ILE A 183 21.58 5.83 22.55
C ILE A 183 23.03 5.52 22.98
N GLU A 184 23.73 4.65 22.26
CA GLU A 184 25.13 4.28 22.55
C GLU A 184 26.08 5.49 22.57
N ILE A 185 25.96 6.39 21.57
CA ILE A 185 26.77 7.62 21.50
C ILE A 185 26.57 8.47 22.75
N SER A 186 25.36 8.46 23.28
CA SER A 186 24.96 9.30 24.40
C SER A 186 25.39 8.73 25.74
N GLU A 187 25.31 7.40 25.91
CA GLU A 187 25.85 6.70 27.09
C GLU A 187 27.37 6.85 27.21
N ALA A 188 28.09 6.71 26.08
CA ALA A 188 29.55 6.84 26.04
C ALA A 188 30.06 8.24 26.42
N ARG A 189 29.23 9.28 26.31
CA ARG A 189 29.58 10.68 26.59
C ARG A 189 29.15 11.17 27.98
N GLY A 190 28.47 10.35 28.81
CA GLY A 190 28.09 10.67 30.19
C GLY A 190 26.58 10.85 30.41
N ARG A 191 26.18 11.43 31.57
CA ARG A 191 24.78 11.48 32.10
C ARG A 191 23.82 12.43 31.36
N HIS A 192 23.81 12.43 30.03
CA HIS A 192 22.90 13.23 29.20
C HIS A 192 21.82 12.39 28.48
N TRP A 193 21.41 11.27 29.10
CA TRP A 193 20.37 10.36 28.60
C TRP A 193 19.06 11.07 28.21
N GLY A 194 18.63 12.06 28.99
CA GLY A 194 17.38 12.78 28.73
C GLY A 194 17.39 13.61 27.44
N LEU A 195 18.55 14.15 27.05
CA LEU A 195 18.70 14.99 25.86
C LEU A 195 18.79 14.14 24.59
N ALA A 196 19.55 13.05 24.64
CA ALA A 196 19.64 12.07 23.56
C ALA A 196 18.30 11.41 23.26
N LEU A 197 17.59 11.00 24.32
CA LEU A 197 16.24 10.48 24.22
C LEU A 197 15.28 11.53 23.67
N SER A 198 15.43 12.80 24.06
CA SER A 198 14.61 13.89 23.50
C SER A 198 14.85 14.11 22.01
N VAL A 199 16.09 14.03 21.51
CA VAL A 199 16.37 14.15 20.07
C VAL A 199 15.83 12.94 19.31
N VAL A 200 16.00 11.74 19.85
CA VAL A 200 15.44 10.52 19.24
C VAL A 200 13.92 10.60 19.15
N LEU A 201 13.26 10.91 20.27
CA LEU A 201 11.80 10.96 20.35
C LEU A 201 11.21 12.11 19.52
N ASN A 202 11.79 13.31 19.58
CA ASN A 202 11.17 14.51 19.00
C ASN A 202 11.67 14.84 17.60
N ARG A 203 12.70 14.13 17.09
CA ARG A 203 13.24 14.37 15.74
C ARG A 203 13.39 13.11 14.92
N VAL A 204 14.04 12.08 15.45
CA VAL A 204 14.37 10.87 14.66
C VAL A 204 13.13 10.03 14.38
N LEU A 205 12.31 9.76 15.39
CA LEU A 205 11.10 8.96 15.20
C LEU A 205 10.07 9.63 14.27
N PRO A 206 9.69 10.92 14.46
CA PRO A 206 8.72 11.56 13.60
C PRO A 206 9.25 11.80 12.18
N ALA A 207 10.56 11.96 12.01
CA ALA A 207 11.18 11.98 10.69
C ALA A 207 10.93 10.65 9.98
N ILE A 208 11.27 9.53 10.62
CA ILE A 208 11.16 8.20 10.02
C ILE A 208 9.71 7.78 9.75
N ASP A 209 8.79 8.08 10.65
CA ASP A 209 7.38 7.76 10.42
C ASP A 209 6.85 8.53 9.19
N ARG A 210 7.27 9.81 9.02
CA ARG A 210 7.00 10.56 7.78
C ARG A 210 7.65 9.94 6.54
N LEU A 211 8.87 9.39 6.66
CA LEU A 211 9.51 8.67 5.54
C LEU A 211 8.69 7.46 5.12
N ALA A 212 8.25 6.65 6.09
CA ALA A 212 7.46 5.46 5.84
C ALA A 212 6.12 5.81 5.19
N ASP A 213 5.45 6.86 5.68
CA ASP A 213 4.20 7.33 5.11
C ASP A 213 4.38 7.88 3.68
N ALA A 214 5.43 8.67 3.43
CA ALA A 214 5.71 9.21 2.09
C ALA A 214 6.01 8.09 1.08
N ALA A 215 6.87 7.14 1.44
CA ALA A 215 7.20 5.99 0.61
C ALA A 215 5.97 5.11 0.34
N ALA A 216 5.14 4.86 1.36
CA ALA A 216 3.91 4.09 1.19
C ALA A 216 2.91 4.81 0.27
N ARG A 217 2.75 6.14 0.40
CA ARG A 217 1.90 6.93 -0.50
C ARG A 217 2.36 6.83 -1.95
N GLY A 218 3.64 7.14 -2.22
CA GLY A 218 4.19 7.08 -3.57
C GLY A 218 4.13 5.68 -4.18
N TYR A 219 4.32 4.64 -3.37
CA TYR A 219 4.14 3.26 -3.79
C TYR A 219 2.71 2.98 -4.27
N TRP A 220 1.70 3.34 -3.47
CA TRP A 220 0.31 3.10 -3.83
C TRP A 220 -0.17 3.94 -5.01
N GLU A 221 0.28 5.20 -5.10
CA GLU A 221 0.01 6.05 -6.26
C GLU A 221 0.54 5.42 -7.55
N ALA A 222 1.79 4.94 -7.55
CA ALA A 222 2.38 4.25 -8.70
C ALA A 222 1.66 2.93 -9.03
N VAL A 223 1.28 2.13 -8.03
CA VAL A 223 0.50 0.90 -8.27
C VAL A 223 -0.82 1.20 -8.98
N LEU A 224 -1.55 2.21 -8.50
CA LEU A 224 -2.82 2.62 -9.12
C LEU A 224 -2.60 3.16 -10.54
N GLU A 225 -1.52 3.90 -10.77
CA GLU A 225 -1.15 4.39 -12.10
C GLU A 225 -0.83 3.24 -13.07
N ILE A 226 -0.03 2.26 -12.63
CA ILE A 226 0.32 1.06 -13.42
C ILE A 226 -0.95 0.28 -13.80
N GLU A 227 -1.88 0.10 -12.85
CA GLU A 227 -3.16 -0.57 -13.09
C GLU A 227 -4.03 0.22 -14.07
N ALA A 228 -4.13 1.55 -13.89
CA ALA A 228 -4.91 2.42 -14.77
C ALA A 228 -4.36 2.42 -16.20
N GLU A 229 -3.04 2.55 -16.38
CA GLU A 229 -2.40 2.52 -17.69
C GLU A 229 -2.63 1.16 -18.38
N SER A 230 -2.52 0.07 -17.62
CA SER A 230 -2.77 -1.28 -18.13
C SER A 230 -4.21 -1.45 -18.58
N LEU A 231 -5.18 -0.93 -17.82
CA LEU A 231 -6.60 -0.98 -18.16
C LEU A 231 -6.91 -0.12 -19.39
N GLU A 232 -6.35 1.09 -19.49
CA GLU A 232 -6.53 1.96 -20.66
C GLU A 232 -5.92 1.33 -21.92
N ARG A 233 -4.72 0.76 -21.81
CA ARG A 233 -4.06 0.05 -22.91
C ARG A 233 -4.90 -1.14 -23.37
N TYR A 234 -5.40 -1.95 -22.43
CA TYR A 234 -6.31 -3.05 -22.73
C TYR A 234 -7.57 -2.56 -23.44
N ARG A 235 -8.23 -1.53 -22.90
CA ARG A 235 -9.44 -0.93 -23.49
C ARG A 235 -9.17 -0.44 -24.91
N ASN A 236 -8.06 0.24 -25.15
CA ASN A 236 -7.68 0.73 -26.47
C ASN A 236 -7.45 -0.41 -27.46
N VAL A 237 -6.75 -1.47 -27.05
CA VAL A 237 -6.52 -2.66 -27.89
C VAL A 237 -7.85 -3.33 -28.28
N VAL A 238 -8.75 -3.53 -27.31
CA VAL A 238 -10.04 -4.18 -27.56
C VAL A 238 -10.95 -3.29 -28.43
N GLU A 239 -10.99 -1.98 -28.19
CA GLU A 239 -11.82 -1.04 -28.98
C GLU A 239 -11.32 -0.80 -30.40
N GLN A 240 -10.03 -1.06 -30.67
CA GLN A 240 -9.42 -0.96 -32.00
C GLN A 240 -9.31 -2.30 -32.73
N ALA A 241 -9.69 -3.41 -32.09
CA ALA A 241 -9.70 -4.72 -32.74
C ALA A 241 -10.65 -4.73 -33.95
N THR A 242 -10.27 -5.45 -35.00
CA THR A 242 -11.12 -5.61 -36.20
C THR A 242 -12.24 -6.62 -35.97
N ASP A 243 -11.96 -7.64 -35.15
CA ASP A 243 -12.95 -8.63 -34.73
C ASP A 243 -13.86 -8.04 -33.64
N GLY A 244 -15.13 -8.44 -33.64
CA GLY A 244 -16.06 -8.10 -32.58
C GLY A 244 -15.67 -8.83 -31.30
N VAL A 245 -15.53 -8.10 -30.19
CA VAL A 245 -15.28 -8.67 -28.88
C VAL A 245 -16.46 -8.28 -27.99
N PHE A 246 -17.07 -9.26 -27.34
CA PHE A 246 -18.21 -9.04 -26.46
C PHE A 246 -18.18 -9.97 -25.27
N GLU A 247 -18.83 -9.56 -24.19
CA GLU A 247 -18.91 -10.31 -22.94
C GLU A 247 -20.37 -10.57 -22.59
N LEU A 248 -20.64 -11.76 -22.08
CA LEU A 248 -21.92 -12.21 -21.60
C LEU A 248 -21.84 -12.50 -20.10
N ASP A 249 -22.92 -12.21 -19.38
CA ASP A 249 -23.11 -12.75 -18.04
C ASP A 249 -23.61 -14.20 -18.06
N GLU A 250 -23.79 -14.79 -16.87
CA GLU A 250 -24.29 -16.15 -16.65
C GLU A 250 -25.64 -16.45 -17.34
N SER A 251 -26.43 -15.42 -17.65
CA SER A 251 -27.73 -15.52 -18.31
C SER A 251 -27.68 -15.31 -19.83
N GLY A 252 -26.49 -15.06 -20.40
CA GLY A 252 -26.32 -14.76 -21.81
C GLY A 252 -26.71 -13.32 -22.18
N VAL A 253 -26.75 -12.41 -21.22
CA VAL A 253 -26.98 -10.98 -21.47
C VAL A 253 -25.66 -10.28 -21.70
N VAL A 254 -25.61 -9.45 -22.75
CA VAL A 254 -24.40 -8.70 -23.11
C VAL A 254 -24.07 -7.68 -22.03
N ARG A 255 -22.87 -7.81 -21.44
CA ARG A 255 -22.31 -6.86 -20.47
C ARG A 255 -21.37 -5.85 -21.10
N TYR A 256 -20.72 -6.24 -22.20
CA TYR A 256 -19.79 -5.41 -22.93
C TYR A 256 -19.76 -5.82 -24.40
N GLY A 257 -19.52 -4.87 -25.29
CA GLY A 257 -19.28 -5.10 -26.71
C GLY A 257 -18.42 -3.97 -27.27
N ASN A 258 -17.29 -4.31 -27.89
CA ASN A 258 -16.40 -3.34 -28.50
C ASN A 258 -17.05 -2.69 -29.74
N ARG A 259 -16.45 -1.60 -30.24
CA ARG A 259 -16.93 -0.91 -31.45
C ARG A 259 -17.08 -1.83 -32.66
N ALA A 260 -16.16 -2.78 -32.86
CA ALA A 260 -16.21 -3.69 -33.99
C ALA A 260 -17.43 -4.61 -33.94
N PHE A 261 -17.82 -5.10 -32.74
CA PHE A 261 -19.02 -5.92 -32.60
C PHE A 261 -20.29 -5.14 -32.95
N GLY A 262 -20.40 -3.88 -32.49
CA GLY A 262 -21.49 -2.99 -32.89
C GLY A 262 -21.52 -2.78 -34.41
N ALA A 263 -20.36 -2.50 -35.01
CA ALA A 263 -20.23 -2.33 -36.46
C ALA A 263 -20.61 -3.62 -37.24
N LEU A 264 -20.26 -4.80 -36.73
CA LEU A 264 -20.64 -6.09 -37.30
C LEU A 264 -22.15 -6.30 -37.33
N LEU A 265 -22.88 -5.75 -36.36
CA LEU A 265 -24.34 -5.86 -36.28
C LEU A 265 -25.07 -4.64 -36.86
N GLY A 266 -24.36 -3.58 -37.24
CA GLY A 266 -24.97 -2.31 -37.62
C GLY A 266 -25.62 -1.57 -36.45
N LEU A 267 -25.26 -1.93 -35.21
CA LEU A 267 -25.82 -1.37 -33.98
C LEU A 267 -24.83 -0.43 -33.30
N ARG A 268 -25.36 0.54 -32.57
CA ARG A 268 -24.54 1.34 -31.65
C ARG A 268 -24.17 0.50 -30.44
N THR A 269 -22.99 0.72 -29.86
CA THR A 269 -22.50 -0.04 -28.71
C THR A 269 -23.39 0.09 -27.47
N ASP A 270 -24.09 1.21 -27.28
CA ASP A 270 -25.05 1.41 -26.20
C ASP A 270 -26.35 0.62 -26.37
N ALA A 271 -26.67 0.20 -27.60
CA ALA A 271 -27.80 -0.68 -27.90
C ALA A 271 -27.44 -2.17 -27.77
N LEU A 272 -26.18 -2.52 -27.47
CA LEU A 272 -25.75 -3.90 -27.26
C LEU A 272 -25.93 -4.34 -25.81
N VAL A 273 -25.50 -3.51 -24.86
CA VAL A 273 -25.44 -3.85 -23.44
C VAL A 273 -26.85 -4.00 -22.86
N GLY A 274 -27.07 -5.06 -22.09
CA GLY A 274 -28.35 -5.38 -21.47
C GLY A 274 -29.29 -6.20 -22.37
N PHE A 275 -28.92 -6.44 -23.64
CA PHE A 275 -29.69 -7.31 -24.52
C PHE A 275 -29.26 -8.77 -24.41
N PRO A 276 -30.21 -9.72 -24.43
CA PRO A 276 -29.89 -11.14 -24.57
C PRO A 276 -29.21 -11.39 -25.92
N ILE A 277 -28.10 -12.12 -25.92
CA ILE A 277 -27.36 -12.42 -27.15
C ILE A 277 -28.20 -13.08 -28.26
N PRO A 278 -29.22 -13.94 -27.96
CA PRO A 278 -30.02 -14.53 -29.01
C PRO A 278 -30.92 -13.53 -29.74
N ALA A 279 -31.22 -12.38 -29.11
CA ALA A 279 -31.97 -11.31 -29.76
C ALA A 279 -31.12 -10.57 -30.81
N LEU A 280 -29.79 -10.59 -30.66
CA LEU A 280 -28.85 -9.92 -31.55
C LEU A 280 -28.36 -10.84 -32.67
N LEU A 281 -28.07 -12.11 -32.34
CA LEU A 281 -27.43 -13.06 -33.26
C LEU A 281 -28.38 -14.16 -33.77
N GLY A 282 -29.57 -14.29 -33.21
CA GLY A 282 -30.43 -15.46 -33.43
C GLY A 282 -30.04 -16.64 -32.52
N PRO A 283 -30.35 -17.89 -32.89
CA PRO A 283 -30.03 -19.06 -32.05
C PRO A 283 -28.55 -19.10 -31.66
N PHE A 284 -28.29 -19.06 -30.35
CA PHE A 284 -26.95 -19.01 -29.76
C PHE A 284 -26.88 -19.99 -28.58
N GLU A 285 -25.81 -20.79 -28.52
CA GLU A 285 -25.57 -21.76 -27.46
C GLU A 285 -24.39 -21.30 -26.59
N LEU A 286 -24.64 -21.08 -25.30
CA LEU A 286 -23.61 -20.69 -24.33
C LEU A 286 -22.64 -21.86 -24.08
N GLY A 287 -21.35 -21.57 -24.02
CA GLY A 287 -20.31 -22.58 -23.74
C GLY A 287 -19.86 -23.38 -24.96
N ALA A 288 -20.44 -23.15 -26.14
CA ALA A 288 -19.91 -23.71 -27.38
C ALA A 288 -18.57 -23.05 -27.73
N ALA A 289 -17.48 -23.82 -27.66
CA ALA A 289 -16.11 -23.30 -27.88
C ALA A 289 -15.94 -22.57 -29.22
N GLU A 290 -16.57 -23.07 -30.28
CA GLU A 290 -16.63 -22.44 -31.60
C GLU A 290 -18.00 -22.73 -32.23
N SER A 291 -18.66 -21.69 -32.75
CA SER A 291 -19.97 -21.81 -33.41
C SER A 291 -20.07 -20.83 -34.57
N GLU A 292 -20.82 -21.20 -35.61
CA GLU A 292 -21.05 -20.35 -36.77
C GLU A 292 -22.50 -19.88 -36.76
N VAL A 293 -22.71 -18.58 -36.85
CA VAL A 293 -24.03 -17.97 -36.77
C VAL A 293 -24.25 -17.06 -37.98
N ARG A 294 -25.43 -17.19 -38.60
CA ARG A 294 -25.84 -16.33 -39.71
C ARG A 294 -26.73 -15.23 -39.17
N VAL A 295 -26.28 -13.99 -39.32
CA VAL A 295 -26.97 -12.79 -38.87
C VAL A 295 -27.46 -12.02 -40.09
N ARG A 296 -28.72 -11.58 -40.06
CA ARG A 296 -29.25 -10.64 -41.05
C ARG A 296 -29.32 -9.26 -40.44
N ARG A 297 -28.62 -8.30 -41.03
CA ARG A 297 -28.67 -6.90 -40.63
C ARG A 297 -29.97 -6.24 -41.08
N ASP A 298 -30.29 -5.11 -40.44
CA ASP A 298 -31.44 -4.27 -40.79
C ASP A 298 -31.34 -3.66 -42.20
N ASP A 299 -30.12 -3.52 -42.74
CA ASP A 299 -29.86 -3.09 -44.11
C ASP A 299 -30.10 -4.21 -45.16
N GLY A 300 -30.45 -5.41 -44.71
CA GLY A 300 -30.71 -6.58 -45.55
C GLY A 300 -29.48 -7.43 -45.87
N ALA A 301 -28.29 -7.05 -45.41
CA ALA A 301 -27.08 -7.85 -45.60
C ALA A 301 -27.11 -9.12 -44.74
N GLU A 302 -26.66 -10.24 -45.30
CA GLU A 302 -26.40 -11.48 -44.56
C GLU A 302 -24.92 -11.59 -44.23
N LEU A 303 -24.61 -11.79 -42.95
CA LEU A 303 -23.26 -12.04 -42.47
C LEU A 303 -23.17 -13.43 -41.85
N THR A 304 -22.05 -14.09 -42.10
CA THR A 304 -21.66 -15.31 -41.40
C THR A 304 -20.60 -14.97 -40.38
N LEU A 305 -20.93 -15.09 -39.11
CA LEU A 305 -20.02 -14.83 -37.99
C LEU A 305 -19.50 -16.14 -37.41
N LEU A 306 -18.19 -16.23 -37.28
CA LEU A 306 -17.54 -17.24 -36.48
C LEU A 306 -17.38 -16.73 -35.05
N LEU A 307 -18.04 -17.40 -34.11
CA LEU A 307 -18.01 -17.07 -32.70
C LEU A 307 -17.09 -18.05 -31.98
N ARG A 308 -16.12 -17.53 -31.23
CA ARG A 308 -15.30 -18.32 -30.31
C ARG A 308 -15.57 -17.84 -28.90
N GLN A 309 -15.99 -18.77 -28.03
CA GLN A 309 -16.37 -18.46 -26.65
C GLN A 309 -15.33 -19.00 -25.68
N PHE A 310 -15.07 -18.23 -24.64
CA PHE A 310 -14.18 -18.56 -23.54
C PHE A 310 -14.96 -18.42 -22.23
N GLU A 311 -14.96 -19.47 -21.43
CA GLU A 311 -15.59 -19.41 -20.11
C GLU A 311 -14.79 -18.51 -19.19
N ARG A 312 -15.49 -17.61 -18.51
CA ARG A 312 -14.91 -16.77 -17.47
C ARG A 312 -15.23 -17.38 -16.11
N VAL A 313 -14.21 -17.91 -15.45
CA VAL A 313 -14.33 -18.61 -14.17
C VAL A 313 -13.72 -17.78 -13.07
N ARG A 314 -14.45 -17.58 -11.98
CA ARG A 314 -13.97 -16.94 -10.75
C ARG A 314 -14.23 -17.88 -9.58
N GLU A 315 -13.19 -18.20 -8.82
CA GLU A 315 -13.26 -19.12 -7.67
C GLU A 315 -13.91 -20.50 -7.99
N GLY A 316 -13.71 -20.99 -9.21
CA GLY A 316 -14.28 -22.27 -9.67
C GLY A 316 -15.74 -22.21 -10.14
N VAL A 317 -16.37 -21.03 -10.11
CA VAL A 317 -17.73 -20.80 -10.61
C VAL A 317 -17.66 -20.05 -11.95
N VAL A 318 -18.43 -20.50 -12.94
CA VAL A 318 -18.59 -19.77 -14.20
C VAL A 318 -19.41 -18.51 -13.94
N VAL A 319 -18.80 -17.34 -14.17
CA VAL A 319 -19.44 -16.03 -13.97
C VAL A 319 -19.85 -15.36 -15.29
N GLY A 320 -19.61 -16.02 -16.43
CA GLY A 320 -19.99 -15.56 -17.75
C GLY A 320 -19.10 -16.11 -18.87
N TRP A 321 -19.21 -15.50 -20.05
CA TRP A 321 -18.45 -15.88 -21.25
C TRP A 321 -17.89 -14.65 -21.96
N ASP A 322 -16.62 -14.71 -22.32
CA ASP A 322 -16.00 -13.75 -23.24
C ASP A 322 -16.01 -14.35 -24.64
N ALA A 323 -16.38 -13.57 -25.65
CA ALA A 323 -16.55 -14.08 -27.00
C ALA A 323 -15.95 -13.15 -28.06
N VAL A 324 -15.38 -13.78 -29.09
CA VAL A 324 -14.86 -13.10 -30.28
C VAL A 324 -15.69 -13.51 -31.48
N ALA A 325 -16.26 -12.51 -32.17
CA ALA A 325 -16.99 -12.64 -33.42
C ALA A 325 -16.12 -12.17 -34.58
N ARG A 326 -15.85 -13.07 -35.52
CA ARG A 326 -15.15 -12.76 -36.77
C ARG A 326 -16.09 -12.91 -37.95
N ASP A 327 -16.10 -11.93 -38.84
CA ASP A 327 -16.79 -12.03 -40.12
C ASP A 327 -16.02 -13.00 -41.04
N VAL A 328 -16.69 -14.07 -41.44
CA VAL A 328 -16.18 -15.08 -42.39
C VAL A 328 -17.05 -15.17 -43.63
N THR A 329 -17.84 -14.11 -43.92
CA THR A 329 -18.71 -14.04 -45.08
C THR A 329 -17.91 -14.22 -46.36
N GLY A 330 -18.24 -15.28 -47.11
CA GLY A 330 -17.58 -15.58 -48.38
C GLY A 330 -16.27 -16.36 -48.28
N ASP A 331 -15.88 -16.89 -47.11
CA ASP A 331 -14.72 -17.78 -47.00
C ASP A 331 -14.96 -19.11 -47.75
N PRO A 332 -14.25 -19.38 -48.87
CA PRO A 332 -14.46 -20.57 -49.68
C PRO A 332 -14.02 -21.87 -49.01
N THR A 333 -13.19 -21.80 -47.96
CA THR A 333 -12.74 -22.98 -47.21
C THR A 333 -13.79 -23.53 -46.26
N ARG A 334 -14.78 -22.71 -45.89
CA ARG A 334 -15.91 -23.08 -45.02
C ARG A 334 -17.24 -23.28 -45.76
N ALA A 335 -17.28 -22.99 -47.06
CA ALA A 335 -18.47 -23.08 -47.92
C ALA A 335 -18.96 -24.52 -48.26
N ARG A 336 -18.58 -25.57 -47.53
CA ARG A 336 -19.13 -26.92 -47.75
C ARG A 336 -20.12 -27.29 -46.66
N PRO A 337 -21.42 -27.43 -46.97
CA PRO A 337 -22.33 -28.12 -46.06
C PRO A 337 -21.89 -29.58 -45.96
N ARG A 338 -21.82 -30.13 -44.75
CA ARG A 338 -21.87 -31.60 -44.57
C ARG A 338 -23.20 -32.05 -45.19
N PRO A 339 -23.21 -32.91 -46.22
CA PRO A 339 -24.44 -33.58 -46.60
C PRO A 339 -24.80 -34.55 -45.47
N ASP A 340 -26.05 -34.47 -45.02
CA ASP A 340 -26.64 -35.40 -44.05
C ASP A 340 -26.36 -36.86 -44.46
N ALA A 341 -25.92 -37.66 -43.49
CA ALA A 341 -25.85 -39.12 -43.55
C ALA A 341 -26.37 -39.70 -42.23
#